data_AF-A0A0K1EMK4-F1
#
_entry.id   AF-A0A0K1EMK4-F1
#
_cell.length_a   1.000
_cell.length_b   1.000
_cell.length_c   1.000
_cell.angle_alpha   90.00
_cell.angle_beta   90.00
_cell.angle_gamma   90.00
#
_symmetry.space_group_name_H-M   'P 1'
#
loop_
_entity.id
_entity.type
_entity.pdbx_description
1 polymer ?
#
loop_
_entity_poly.entity_id
_entity_poly.type
_entity_poly.pdbx_seq_one_letter_code
_entity_poly.pdbx_strand_id
1 'polypeptide(L)'
;MALLGCTDPLKEAAIIELGGEDPAIPAGPLHRAGQPCLLCHDGGVTTPFSVAGTIHRLADAPVAAGGVVVSLVDKRGVTFEAATNCAGNFFVRPGDFTPEYPMWVTIERGEWRQEMESPVNGDGSCATCHTSETGTRSAGQVYILPFELGPEEAGCP
;
A
#
# COMPACT_ATOMS: atom_id res chain seq x y z
N MET A 1 -10.53 1.34 -38.02
CA MET A 1 -9.62 2.37 -37.50
C MET A 1 -9.61 2.27 -35.98
N ALA A 2 -8.49 1.86 -35.39
CA ALA A 2 -8.33 1.87 -33.94
C ALA A 2 -8.13 3.32 -33.46
N LEU A 3 -8.85 3.72 -32.41
CA LEU A 3 -8.54 4.95 -31.69
C LEU A 3 -7.16 4.78 -31.04
N LEU A 4 -6.13 5.43 -31.60
CA LEU A 4 -4.86 5.68 -30.92
C LEU A 4 -5.12 6.74 -29.84
N GLY A 5 -5.76 6.33 -28.74
CA GLY A 5 -5.98 7.17 -27.57
C GLY A 5 -4.73 7.21 -26.71
N CYS A 6 -4.38 8.40 -26.23
CA CYS A 6 -3.26 8.76 -25.36
C CYS A 6 -3.03 7.79 -24.18
N THR A 7 -2.27 6.71 -24.38
CA THR A 7 -1.69 5.93 -23.27
C THR A 7 -0.32 6.50 -22.91
N ASP A 8 -0.02 6.60 -21.61
CA ASP A 8 1.32 6.98 -21.12
C ASP A 8 2.23 5.75 -21.25
N PRO A 9 3.21 5.75 -22.18
CA PRO A 9 4.09 4.60 -22.39
C PRO A 9 5.01 4.31 -21.20
N LEU A 10 5.33 5.30 -20.36
CA LEU A 10 6.15 5.09 -19.17
C LEU A 10 5.34 4.39 -18.09
N LYS A 11 4.07 4.79 -17.91
CA LYS A 11 3.14 4.12 -17.01
C LYS A 11 2.93 2.67 -17.43
N GLU A 12 2.68 2.42 -18.72
CA GLU A 12 2.48 1.06 -19.25
C GLU A 12 3.72 0.19 -19.02
N ALA A 13 4.91 0.71 -19.31
CA ALA A 13 6.16 0.00 -19.07
C ALA A 13 6.34 -0.35 -17.58
N ALA A 14 6.03 0.58 -16.67
CA ALA A 14 6.09 0.33 -15.23
C ALA A 14 5.09 -0.75 -14.79
N ILE A 15 3.87 -0.76 -15.33
CA ILE A 15 2.87 -1.80 -15.04
C ILE A 15 3.34 -3.17 -15.53
N ILE A 16 3.95 -3.24 -16.72
CA ILE A 16 4.54 -4.47 -17.26
C ILE A 16 5.68 -4.96 -16.36
N GLU A 17 6.52 -4.06 -15.84
CA GLU A 17 7.64 -4.40 -14.96
C GLU A 17 7.20 -4.98 -13.61
N LEU A 18 5.99 -4.64 -13.12
CA LEU A 18 5.40 -5.29 -11.95
C LEU A 18 5.10 -6.78 -12.15
N GLY A 19 5.13 -7.26 -13.40
CA GLY A 19 4.75 -8.62 -13.76
C GLY A 19 3.24 -8.86 -13.77
N GLY A 20 2.88 -10.11 -14.08
CA GLY A 20 1.50 -10.57 -14.12
C GLY A 20 0.90 -10.70 -12.71
N GLU A 21 -0.43 -10.54 -12.62
CA GLU A 21 -1.17 -10.87 -11.40
C GLU A 21 -1.21 -12.38 -11.18
N ASP A 22 -1.29 -12.79 -9.92
CA ASP A 22 -1.50 -14.19 -9.57
C ASP A 22 -2.90 -14.63 -10.02
N PRO A 23 -3.04 -15.59 -10.95
CA PRO A 23 -4.33 -16.02 -11.45
C PRO A 23 -5.18 -16.74 -10.39
N ALA A 24 -4.60 -17.16 -9.26
CA ALA A 24 -5.34 -17.73 -8.14
C ALA A 24 -6.07 -16.66 -7.31
N ILE A 25 -5.64 -15.39 -7.40
CA ILE A 25 -6.24 -14.28 -6.66
C ILE A 25 -7.25 -13.57 -7.57
N PRO A 26 -8.56 -13.61 -7.24
CA PRO A 26 -9.56 -12.88 -8.02
C PRO A 26 -9.29 -11.38 -8.03
N ALA A 27 -9.71 -10.71 -9.11
CA ALA A 27 -9.69 -9.26 -9.17
C ALA A 27 -10.40 -8.66 -7.95
N GLY A 28 -9.69 -7.82 -7.19
CA GLY A 28 -10.19 -7.33 -5.92
C GLY A 28 -9.08 -6.88 -4.98
N PRO A 29 -9.42 -6.60 -3.71
CA PRO A 29 -8.54 -5.90 -2.76
C PRO A 29 -7.33 -6.74 -2.29
N LEU A 30 -7.28 -8.02 -2.66
CA LEU A 30 -6.23 -8.95 -2.24
C LEU A 30 -5.09 -9.04 -3.25
N HIS A 31 -5.25 -8.49 -4.46
CA HIS A 31 -4.24 -8.62 -5.50
C HIS A 31 -3.00 -7.76 -5.22
N ARG A 32 -1.88 -8.13 -5.86
CA ARG A 32 -0.65 -7.32 -5.97
C ARG A 32 -0.13 -6.77 -4.62
N ALA A 33 -0.19 -7.57 -3.55
CA ALA A 33 0.36 -7.20 -2.26
C ALA A 33 1.87 -6.87 -2.36
N GLY A 34 2.28 -5.75 -1.78
CA GLY A 34 3.65 -5.22 -1.82
C GLY A 34 3.98 -4.37 -3.06
N GLN A 35 3.05 -4.20 -4.00
CA GLN A 35 3.27 -3.44 -5.23
C GLN A 35 2.68 -2.01 -5.17
N PRO A 36 3.15 -1.05 -5.99
CA PRO A 36 2.69 0.33 -5.95
C PRO A 36 1.26 0.48 -6.49
N CYS A 37 0.28 0.48 -5.58
CA CYS A 37 -1.14 0.44 -5.92
C CYS A 37 -1.58 1.60 -6.82
N LEU A 38 -1.11 2.83 -6.54
CA LEU A 38 -1.52 4.02 -7.31
C LEU A 38 -0.96 4.02 -8.73
N LEU A 39 -0.03 3.14 -9.09
CA LEU A 39 0.38 2.98 -10.49
C LEU A 39 -0.81 2.52 -11.36
N CYS A 40 -1.66 1.65 -10.82
CA CYS A 40 -2.89 1.21 -11.50
C CYS A 40 -4.10 2.04 -11.06
N HIS A 41 -4.14 2.47 -9.79
CA HIS A 41 -5.26 3.13 -9.12
C HIS A 41 -5.11 4.66 -9.05
N ASP A 42 -4.75 5.28 -10.18
CA ASP A 42 -4.61 6.74 -10.31
C ASP A 42 -5.91 7.46 -10.73
N GLY A 43 -6.98 6.71 -11.00
CA GLY A 43 -8.27 7.23 -11.46
C GLY A 43 -8.40 7.40 -12.98
N GLY A 44 -7.39 6.99 -13.77
CA GLY A 44 -7.48 7.04 -15.23
C GLY A 44 -8.42 5.97 -15.80
N VAL A 45 -8.26 4.73 -15.34
CA VAL A 45 -9.05 3.57 -15.82
C VAL A 45 -9.72 2.82 -14.68
N THR A 46 -8.97 2.60 -13.59
CA THR A 46 -9.46 1.87 -12.43
C THR A 46 -9.91 2.83 -11.32
N THR A 47 -10.61 2.29 -10.31
CA THR A 47 -11.03 3.06 -9.14
C THR A 47 -9.83 3.74 -8.49
N PRO A 48 -9.84 5.08 -8.28
CA PRO A 48 -8.69 5.77 -7.71
C PRO A 48 -8.51 5.49 -6.21
N PHE A 49 -7.25 5.48 -5.78
CA PHE A 49 -6.85 5.56 -4.38
C PHE A 49 -6.08 6.85 -4.13
N SER A 50 -6.23 7.41 -2.94
CA SER A 50 -5.44 8.55 -2.46
C SER A 50 -4.21 8.11 -1.68
N VAL A 51 -4.34 7.02 -0.90
CA VAL A 51 -3.24 6.37 -0.18
C VAL A 51 -3.49 4.86 -0.19
N ALA A 52 -2.47 4.05 -0.46
CA ALA A 52 -2.58 2.61 -0.40
C ALA A 52 -1.20 1.95 -0.20
N GLY A 53 -1.21 0.76 0.37
CA GLY A 53 0.00 -0.01 0.60
C GLY A 53 -0.26 -1.37 1.21
N THR A 54 0.84 -2.04 1.56
CA THR A 54 0.85 -3.37 2.16
C THR A 54 1.73 -3.38 3.38
N ILE A 55 1.25 -3.99 4.46
CA ILE A 55 2.02 -4.22 5.69
C ILE A 55 2.34 -5.71 5.83
N HIS A 56 3.57 -6.01 6.20
CA HIS A 56 4.09 -7.36 6.38
C HIS A 56 4.35 -7.68 7.87
N ARG A 57 4.45 -8.97 8.19
CA ARG A 57 4.81 -9.46 9.54
C ARG A 57 6.31 -9.44 9.77
N LEU A 58 7.08 -9.54 8.69
CA LEU A 58 8.53 -9.70 8.70
C LEU A 58 9.16 -8.65 7.77
N ALA A 59 10.41 -8.30 8.03
CA ALA A 59 11.14 -7.32 7.23
C ALA A 59 11.64 -7.88 5.88
N ASP A 60 11.85 -9.18 5.81
CA ASP A 60 12.57 -9.88 4.74
C ASP A 60 11.73 -10.98 4.05
N ALA A 61 10.46 -11.12 4.44
CA ALA A 61 9.57 -12.10 3.87
C ALA A 61 8.19 -11.49 3.56
N PRO A 62 7.57 -11.83 2.42
CA PRO A 62 6.30 -11.25 1.98
C PRO A 62 5.10 -11.86 2.74
N VAL A 63 5.19 -11.91 4.05
CA VAL A 63 4.17 -12.51 4.90
C VAL A 63 3.20 -11.40 5.31
N ALA A 64 1.99 -11.44 4.77
CA ALA A 64 0.95 -10.44 5.04
C ALA A 64 0.63 -10.27 6.53
N ALA A 65 0.44 -9.02 6.96
CA ALA A 65 -0.05 -8.64 8.29
C ALA A 65 -1.47 -8.05 8.19
N GLY A 66 -2.48 -8.87 8.49
CA GLY A 66 -3.88 -8.42 8.55
C GLY A 66 -4.22 -7.69 9.84
N GLY A 67 -5.22 -6.82 9.76
CA GLY A 67 -5.77 -6.09 10.91
C GLY A 67 -4.84 -5.03 11.50
N VAL A 68 -3.81 -4.60 10.77
CA VAL A 68 -2.95 -3.48 11.16
C VAL A 68 -3.71 -2.19 10.88
N VAL A 69 -3.85 -1.34 11.89
CA VAL A 69 -4.40 0.00 11.75
C VAL A 69 -3.31 0.92 11.21
N VAL A 70 -3.63 1.66 10.15
CA VAL A 70 -2.76 2.65 9.53
C VAL A 70 -3.38 4.02 9.75
N SER A 71 -2.79 4.79 10.65
CA SER A 71 -3.19 6.17 10.95
C SER A 71 -2.42 7.13 10.06
N LEU A 72 -3.15 7.97 9.34
CA LEU A 72 -2.65 8.95 8.39
C LEU A 72 -2.98 10.34 8.92
N VAL A 73 -1.98 11.21 9.01
CA VAL A 73 -2.15 12.61 9.43
C VAL A 73 -1.54 13.53 8.39
N ASP A 74 -2.29 14.48 7.86
CA ASP A 74 -1.78 15.43 6.86
C ASP A 74 -1.19 16.72 7.50
N LYS A 75 -0.66 17.63 6.67
CA LYS A 75 -0.07 18.90 7.13
C LYS A 75 -1.05 19.81 7.88
N ARG A 76 -2.36 19.60 7.71
CA ARG A 76 -3.42 20.37 8.36
C ARG A 76 -3.86 19.73 9.67
N GLY A 77 -3.30 18.55 10.01
CA GLY A 77 -3.69 17.76 11.17
C GLY A 77 -4.98 16.97 10.94
N VAL A 78 -5.44 16.81 9.70
CA VAL A 78 -6.58 15.94 9.39
C VAL A 78 -6.13 14.49 9.51
N THR A 79 -6.90 13.69 10.25
CA THR A 79 -6.59 12.29 10.54
C THR A 79 -7.52 11.35 9.78
N PHE A 80 -6.98 10.24 9.28
CA PHE A 80 -7.76 9.15 8.72
C PHE A 80 -7.15 7.81 9.11
N GLU A 81 -7.99 6.80 9.39
CA GLU A 81 -7.54 5.46 9.72
C GLU A 81 -8.04 4.45 8.69
N ALA A 82 -7.13 3.59 8.23
CA ALA A 82 -7.45 2.42 7.43
C ALA A 82 -6.97 1.16 8.17
N ALA A 83 -7.52 0.00 7.82
CA ALA A 83 -7.04 -1.27 8.35
C ALA A 83 -6.61 -2.18 7.21
N THR A 84 -5.54 -2.96 7.41
CA THR A 84 -5.09 -3.95 6.43
C THR A 84 -6.04 -5.15 6.39
N ASN A 85 -6.34 -5.62 5.20
CA ASN A 85 -7.05 -6.88 4.99
C ASN A 85 -6.11 -8.09 5.19
N CYS A 86 -6.60 -9.31 4.99
CA CYS A 86 -5.80 -10.53 5.21
C CYS A 86 -4.51 -10.58 4.36
N ALA A 87 -4.46 -9.87 3.21
CA ALA A 87 -3.30 -9.84 2.32
C ALA A 87 -2.29 -8.77 2.75
N GLY A 88 -2.54 -8.10 3.87
CA GLY A 88 -1.75 -6.98 4.35
C GLY A 88 -2.08 -5.67 3.62
N ASN A 89 -2.99 -5.69 2.64
CA ASN A 89 -3.30 -4.51 1.83
C ASN A 89 -4.27 -3.58 2.56
N PHE A 90 -4.06 -2.28 2.43
CA PHE A 90 -5.05 -1.24 2.75
C PHE A 90 -5.14 -0.24 1.60
N PHE A 91 -6.27 0.44 1.48
CA PHE A 91 -6.46 1.51 0.51
C PHE A 91 -7.45 2.53 1.04
N VAL A 92 -7.24 3.78 0.65
CA VAL A 92 -8.07 4.94 0.99
C VAL A 92 -8.55 5.54 -0.32
N ARG A 93 -9.85 5.85 -0.39
CA ARG A 93 -10.42 6.51 -1.57
C ARG A 93 -10.35 8.02 -1.42
N PRO A 94 -10.21 8.79 -2.51
CA PRO A 94 -10.16 10.25 -2.44
C PRO A 94 -11.36 10.90 -1.74
N GLY A 95 -12.54 10.27 -1.81
CA GLY A 95 -13.75 10.75 -1.13
C GLY A 95 -13.77 10.57 0.38
N ASP A 96 -12.91 9.68 0.92
CA ASP A 96 -12.80 9.43 2.35
C ASP A 96 -11.69 10.30 2.95
N PHE A 97 -10.53 10.35 2.29
CA PHE A 97 -9.40 11.20 2.69
C PHE A 97 -8.46 11.42 1.52
N THR A 98 -8.06 12.67 1.29
CA THR A 98 -7.04 13.06 0.31
C THR A 98 -6.00 13.91 1.04
N PRO A 99 -4.78 13.39 1.28
CA PRO A 99 -3.82 14.07 2.13
C PRO A 99 -3.31 15.36 1.51
N GLU A 100 -3.27 16.43 2.31
CA GLU A 100 -2.41 17.57 2.00
C GLU A 100 -1.00 17.33 2.54
N TYR A 101 -0.07 16.99 1.65
CA TYR A 101 1.30 16.65 2.04
C TYR A 101 2.09 17.82 2.65
N PRO A 102 3.02 17.57 3.60
CA PRO A 102 3.47 16.26 4.08
C PRO A 102 2.41 15.45 4.84
N MET A 103 2.54 14.13 4.79
CA MET A 103 1.68 13.19 5.53
C MET A 103 2.54 12.32 6.45
N TRP A 104 2.13 12.19 7.70
CA TRP A 104 2.72 11.29 8.69
C TRP A 104 1.90 10.02 8.78
N VAL A 105 2.60 8.89 8.92
CA VAL A 105 2.01 7.56 8.95
C VAL A 105 2.43 6.86 10.24
N THR A 106 1.45 6.28 10.92
CA THR A 106 1.66 5.39 12.07
C THR A 106 0.96 4.08 11.78
N ILE A 107 1.61 2.96 12.09
CA ILE A 107 1.00 1.63 12.04
C ILE A 107 0.86 1.06 13.45
N GLU A 108 -0.27 0.42 13.72
CA GLU A 108 -0.60 -0.11 15.04
C GLU A 108 -1.26 -1.48 14.96
N ARG A 109 -0.95 -2.34 15.94
CA ARG A 109 -1.66 -3.61 16.18
C ARG A 109 -1.56 -3.98 17.65
N GLY A 110 -2.68 -3.98 18.35
CA GLY A 110 -2.71 -4.18 19.80
C GLY A 110 -1.94 -3.07 20.52
N GLU A 111 -0.97 -3.43 21.36
CA GLU A 111 -0.12 -2.46 22.07
C GLU A 111 1.09 -1.99 21.24
N TRP A 112 1.31 -2.58 20.05
CA TRP A 112 2.45 -2.23 19.19
C TRP A 112 2.10 -1.07 18.28
N ARG A 113 2.96 -0.05 18.33
CA ARG A 113 2.87 1.18 17.54
C ARG A 113 4.23 1.48 16.92
N GLN A 114 4.24 1.78 15.63
CA GLN A 114 5.43 2.24 14.93
C GLN A 114 5.09 3.46 14.08
N GLU A 115 5.88 4.51 14.23
CA GLU A 115 5.75 5.75 13.47
C GLU A 115 6.80 5.79 12.37
N MET A 116 6.41 6.27 11.19
CA MET A 116 7.35 6.49 10.10
C MET A 116 8.32 7.62 10.47
N GLU A 117 9.63 7.39 10.34
CA GLU A 117 10.66 8.35 10.78
C GLU A 117 10.63 9.69 10.02
N SER A 118 10.18 9.67 8.77
CA SER A 118 10.07 10.86 7.92
C SER A 118 8.69 10.95 7.30
N PRO A 119 8.16 12.16 7.04
CA PRO A 119 6.87 12.29 6.38
C PRO A 119 6.95 11.90 4.91
N VAL A 120 5.83 11.42 4.39
CA VAL A 120 5.61 11.21 2.97
C VAL A 120 5.39 12.56 2.30
N ASN A 121 5.98 12.78 1.12
CA ASN A 121 5.95 14.07 0.41
C ASN A 121 5.43 13.93 -1.03
N GLY A 122 4.12 13.73 -1.19
CA GLY A 122 3.45 13.78 -2.50
C GLY A 122 3.18 12.44 -3.16
N ASP A 123 3.45 11.31 -2.49
CA ASP A 123 3.16 9.98 -3.00
C ASP A 123 2.20 9.23 -2.05
N GLY A 124 1.10 8.70 -2.57
CA GLY A 124 0.15 7.90 -1.79
C GLY A 124 0.45 6.40 -1.82
N SER A 125 1.38 5.96 -2.67
CA SER A 125 1.76 4.57 -2.86
C SER A 125 2.94 4.23 -1.96
N CYS A 126 2.69 3.50 -0.86
CA CYS A 126 3.73 3.14 0.10
C CYS A 126 4.90 2.39 -0.58
N ALA A 127 4.59 1.50 -1.53
CA ALA A 127 5.56 0.68 -2.22
C ALA A 127 6.45 1.44 -3.23
N THR A 128 6.26 2.76 -3.42
CA THR A 128 7.25 3.58 -4.13
C THR A 128 8.54 3.74 -3.32
N CYS A 129 8.43 3.87 -2.00
CA CYS A 129 9.56 4.04 -1.08
C CYS A 129 9.79 2.82 -0.17
N HIS A 130 8.86 1.87 -0.15
CA HIS A 130 8.93 0.66 0.67
C HIS A 130 8.86 -0.59 -0.21
N THR A 131 9.91 -0.84 -0.97
CA THR A 131 10.05 -2.06 -1.78
C THR A 131 10.66 -3.20 -0.97
N SER A 132 10.58 -4.44 -1.46
CA SER A 132 11.18 -5.61 -0.80
C SER A 132 12.70 -5.52 -0.61
N GLU A 133 13.38 -4.69 -1.42
CA GLU A 133 14.83 -4.48 -1.33
C GLU A 133 15.13 -3.16 -0.62
N THR A 134 15.98 -3.21 0.40
CA THR A 134 16.51 -1.99 1.03
C THR A 134 17.56 -1.32 0.14
N GLY A 135 17.57 0.00 0.08
CA GLY A 135 18.59 0.74 -0.66
C GLY A 135 18.42 2.25 -0.56
N THR A 136 19.13 3.00 -1.40
CA THR A 136 19.08 4.48 -1.38
C THR A 136 17.71 5.06 -1.76
N ARG A 137 16.84 4.25 -2.38
CA ARG A 137 15.48 4.61 -2.79
C ARG A 137 14.39 3.85 -2.04
N SER A 138 14.76 2.96 -1.12
CA SER A 138 13.80 2.14 -0.40
C SER A 138 14.25 1.86 1.02
N ALA A 139 13.38 2.14 1.99
CA ALA A 139 13.61 1.78 3.39
C ALA A 139 13.41 0.28 3.65
N GLY A 140 13.05 -0.51 2.63
CA GLY A 140 12.54 -1.86 2.79
C GLY A 140 11.02 -1.88 2.93
N GLN A 141 10.43 -3.06 2.81
CA GLN A 141 8.99 -3.24 2.95
C GLN A 141 8.53 -2.83 4.35
N VAL A 142 7.30 -2.32 4.47
CA VAL A 142 6.77 -1.93 5.78
C VAL A 142 6.37 -3.19 6.54
N TYR A 143 6.81 -3.31 7.79
CA TYR A 143 6.50 -4.46 8.64
C TYR A 143 6.24 -4.05 10.09
N ILE A 144 5.52 -4.88 10.85
CA ILE A 144 5.22 -4.63 12.27
C ILE A 144 5.80 -5.75 13.15
N LEU A 145 6.52 -5.38 14.21
CA LEU A 145 7.09 -6.29 15.20
C LEU A 145 6.70 -5.92 16.64
N PRO A 146 6.67 -6.92 17.54
CA PRO A 146 6.43 -8.33 17.29
C PRO A 146 4.99 -8.57 16.84
N PHE A 147 4.83 -9.41 15.82
CA PHE A 147 3.53 -9.93 15.46
C PHE A 147 3.27 -11.21 16.27
N GLU A 148 2.44 -11.15 17.32
CA GLU A 148 1.94 -12.38 17.93
C GLU A 148 1.10 -13.13 16.89
N LEU A 149 1.51 -14.36 16.57
CA LEU A 149 0.77 -15.26 15.69
C LEU A 149 -0.46 -15.77 16.46
N GLY A 150 -1.55 -15.01 16.42
CA GLY A 150 -2.84 -15.47 16.90
C GLY A 150 -3.43 -16.57 15.99
N PRO A 151 -4.31 -17.45 16.51
CA PRO A 151 -4.93 -18.53 15.74
C PRO A 151 -5.91 -18.07 14.65
N GLU A 152 -6.21 -16.78 14.55
CA GLU A 152 -7.24 -16.22 13.65
C GLU A 152 -6.76 -15.78 12.26
N GLU A 153 -5.47 -15.82 11.96
CA GLU A 153 -4.96 -15.40 10.63
C GLU A 153 -5.02 -16.56 9.62
N ALA A 154 -6.16 -17.26 9.60
CA ALA A 154 -6.43 -18.37 8.68
C ALA A 154 -6.76 -17.82 7.28
N GLY A 155 -5.73 -17.77 6.44
CA GLY A 155 -5.79 -17.85 4.98
C GLY A 155 -6.59 -16.75 4.29
N CYS A 156 -5.88 -15.80 3.67
CA CYS A 156 -6.45 -15.26 2.44
C CYS A 156 -6.77 -16.41 1.48
N PRO A 157 -7.88 -16.32 0.73
CA PRO A 157 -8.21 -17.27 -0.32
C PRO A 157 -7.09 -17.44 -1.35
#